data_AF-A0A373DD60-F1
#
_entry.id   AF-A0A373DD60-F1
#
_cell.length_a   1.000
_cell.length_b   1.000
_cell.length_c   1.000
_cell.angle_alpha   90.00
_cell.angle_beta   90.00
_cell.angle_gamma   90.00
#
_symmetry.space_group_name_H-M   'P 1'
#
loop_
_entity.id
_entity.type
_entity.pdbx_description
1 polymer ?
#
loop_
_entity_poly.entity_id
_entity_poly.type
_entity_poly.pdbx_seq_one_letter_code
_entity_poly.pdbx_strand_id
1 'polypeptide(L)'
;MVTLNDYLYSGDTMFKILKNYSQDLKKEAKCTGNEIDLMHANFLLQIRELLEHNDFLTAQSQKIREFYIHMAKEYPLLAFNFKGRIKSLIRAEAKFNGYIVEYIYDYYMENKAYPSISELKQRLSCFRDLIAYRIVTSLPKCYLKPDESQEEADLRYLYQIANELPGFLEERGFTAEPACGVKKSTSPLLNDDVKSYYRDYICGNTSEDYQSLHITFYDNSSRSYMEVQLRTKHMDDIAEIGVANHLSYEKRQEGERARRDEIPKGECVYFDEAYERCRRLVTLSLADLDVNMFSAINNDLVNDGCGLYRGRLILPYEHLSRHQNELVD
;
A
#
# COMPACT_ATOMS: atom_id res chain seq x y z
N MET A 1 -8.83 14.56 -22.43
CA MET A 1 -8.45 13.81 -21.23
C MET A 1 -9.05 12.42 -21.28
N VAL A 2 -8.19 11.41 -21.39
CA VAL A 2 -8.51 9.99 -21.24
C VAL A 2 -8.61 9.62 -19.75
N THR A 3 -9.59 8.79 -19.38
CA THR A 3 -9.81 8.32 -18.00
C THR A 3 -10.01 6.82 -17.91
N LEU A 4 -9.70 6.22 -16.75
CA LEU A 4 -9.96 4.79 -16.51
C LEU A 4 -11.43 4.42 -16.73
N ASN A 5 -12.37 5.30 -16.33
CA ASN A 5 -13.81 5.10 -16.46
C ASN A 5 -14.25 4.77 -17.90
N ASP A 6 -13.53 5.26 -18.91
CA ASP A 6 -13.89 5.07 -20.32
C ASP A 6 -13.76 3.60 -20.77
N TYR A 7 -13.16 2.73 -19.94
CA TYR A 7 -12.85 1.34 -20.26
C TYR A 7 -13.54 0.30 -19.37
N LEU A 8 -14.33 0.71 -18.37
CA LEU A 8 -14.88 -0.19 -17.33
C LEU A 8 -16.24 -0.83 -17.67
N TYR A 9 -16.74 -0.66 -18.89
CA TYR A 9 -18.13 -0.98 -19.26
C TYR A 9 -18.28 -1.87 -20.50
N SER A 10 -17.22 -2.60 -20.87
CA SER A 10 -17.14 -3.31 -22.16
C SER A 10 -16.99 -4.83 -22.03
N GLY A 11 -17.05 -5.38 -20.81
CA GLY A 11 -16.78 -6.79 -20.52
C GLY A 11 -15.32 -7.19 -20.72
N ASP A 12 -14.43 -6.20 -20.87
CA ASP A 12 -13.03 -6.41 -21.19
C ASP A 12 -12.25 -6.97 -19.99
N THR A 13 -11.16 -7.69 -20.27
CA THR A 13 -10.24 -8.15 -19.24
C THR A 13 -9.39 -7.00 -18.71
N MET A 14 -8.93 -7.10 -17.46
CA MET A 14 -8.01 -6.14 -16.84
C MET A 14 -6.78 -5.83 -17.71
N PHE A 15 -6.21 -6.83 -18.38
CA PHE A 15 -5.07 -6.63 -19.28
C PHE A 15 -5.42 -5.80 -20.50
N LYS A 16 -6.60 -6.02 -21.10
CA LYS A 16 -7.07 -5.24 -22.25
C LYS A 16 -7.39 -3.80 -21.84
N ILE A 17 -8.03 -3.61 -20.69
CA ILE A 17 -8.29 -2.28 -20.10
C ILE A 17 -6.98 -1.52 -19.89
N LEU A 18 -6.01 -2.11 -19.18
CA LEU A 18 -4.71 -1.48 -18.92
C LEU A 18 -3.96 -1.15 -20.21
N LYS A 19 -3.98 -2.07 -21.19
CA LYS A 19 -3.34 -1.87 -22.49
C LYS A 19 -3.97 -0.69 -23.24
N ASN A 20 -5.29 -0.68 -23.40
CA ASN A 20 -5.98 0.34 -24.17
C ASN A 20 -5.87 1.70 -23.48
N TYR A 21 -6.13 1.75 -22.17
CA TYR A 21 -6.03 2.97 -21.39
C TYR A 21 -4.63 3.59 -21.47
N SER A 22 -3.58 2.79 -21.23
CA SER A 22 -2.20 3.27 -21.32
C SER A 22 -1.84 3.77 -22.72
N GLN A 23 -2.29 3.08 -23.78
CA GLN A 23 -2.00 3.45 -25.17
C GLN A 23 -2.66 4.78 -25.56
N ASP A 24 -3.94 4.93 -25.25
CA ASP A 24 -4.70 6.13 -25.58
C ASP A 24 -4.23 7.33 -24.76
N LEU A 25 -3.94 7.13 -23.47
CA LEU A 25 -3.34 8.16 -22.61
C LEU A 25 -1.97 8.59 -23.15
N LYS A 26 -1.10 7.66 -23.53
CA LYS A 26 0.21 7.96 -24.13
C LYS A 26 0.08 8.70 -25.46
N LYS A 27 -0.91 8.37 -26.28
CA LYS A 27 -1.18 9.04 -27.55
C LYS A 27 -1.63 10.48 -27.33
N GLU A 28 -2.61 10.69 -26.44
CA GLU A 28 -3.09 12.03 -26.07
C GLU A 28 -1.95 12.88 -25.49
N ALA A 29 -1.20 12.33 -24.54
CA ALA A 29 -0.07 13.00 -23.89
C ALA A 29 1.01 13.47 -24.89
N LYS A 30 1.30 12.68 -25.93
CA LYS A 30 2.21 13.10 -27.01
C LYS A 30 1.65 14.23 -27.87
N CYS A 31 0.35 14.22 -28.12
CA CYS A 31 -0.31 15.27 -28.92
C CYS A 31 -0.39 16.59 -28.15
N THR A 32 -0.61 16.55 -26.83
CA THR A 32 -0.76 17.74 -25.98
C THR A 32 0.56 18.20 -25.36
N GLY A 33 1.59 17.37 -25.37
CA GLY A 33 2.86 17.64 -24.67
C GLY A 33 2.76 17.44 -23.14
N ASN A 34 1.73 16.75 -22.65
CA ASN A 34 1.54 16.49 -21.21
C ASN A 34 2.51 15.42 -20.71
N GLU A 35 3.62 15.83 -20.09
CA GLU A 35 4.64 14.93 -19.57
C GLU A 35 4.21 14.11 -18.35
N ILE A 36 3.21 14.58 -17.60
CA ILE A 36 2.65 13.88 -16.45
C ILE A 36 1.81 12.68 -16.91
N ASP A 37 1.01 12.86 -17.95
CA ASP A 37 0.22 11.77 -18.55
C ASP A 37 1.13 10.73 -19.24
N LEU A 38 2.28 11.14 -19.78
CA LEU A 38 3.30 10.16 -20.23
C LEU A 38 3.82 9.30 -19.08
N MET A 39 4.05 9.90 -17.91
CA MET A 39 4.47 9.18 -16.71
C MET A 39 3.36 8.25 -16.20
N HIS A 40 2.11 8.72 -16.22
CA HIS A 40 0.93 7.92 -15.86
C HIS A 40 0.74 6.72 -16.79
N ALA A 41 0.88 6.91 -18.11
CA ALA A 41 0.82 5.83 -19.07
C ALA A 41 1.91 4.76 -18.80
N ASN A 42 3.12 5.19 -18.44
CA ASN A 42 4.20 4.28 -18.06
C ASN A 42 3.92 3.56 -16.73
N PHE A 43 3.31 4.23 -15.76
CA PHE A 43 2.87 3.61 -14.50
C PHE A 43 1.82 2.51 -14.76
N LEU A 44 0.85 2.75 -15.65
CA LEU A 44 -0.14 1.74 -16.04
C LEU A 44 0.52 0.53 -16.74
N LEU A 45 1.57 0.75 -17.53
CA LEU A 45 2.36 -0.34 -18.12
C LEU A 45 3.05 -1.18 -17.03
N GLN A 46 3.63 -0.55 -16.01
CA GLN A 46 4.25 -1.27 -14.89
C GLN A 46 3.24 -2.14 -14.14
N ILE A 47 2.02 -1.63 -13.89
CA ILE A 47 0.94 -2.44 -13.30
C ILE A 47 0.62 -3.63 -14.19
N ARG A 48 0.50 -3.41 -15.50
CA ARG A 48 0.21 -4.48 -16.46
C ARG A 48 1.29 -5.57 -16.45
N GLU A 49 2.56 -5.18 -16.55
CA GLU A 49 3.70 -6.11 -16.52
C GLU A 49 3.75 -6.90 -15.21
N LEU A 50 3.46 -6.24 -14.09
CA LEU A 50 3.37 -6.87 -12.77
C LEU A 50 2.25 -7.91 -12.69
N LEU A 51 1.11 -7.66 -13.32
CA LEU A 51 0.00 -8.62 -13.36
C LEU A 51 0.24 -9.77 -14.36
N GLU A 52 0.99 -9.52 -15.44
CA GLU A 52 1.24 -10.47 -16.54
C GLU A 52 2.36 -11.46 -16.18
N HIS A 53 3.42 -10.99 -15.52
CA HIS A 53 4.59 -11.81 -15.18
C HIS A 53 4.53 -12.34 -13.74
N ASN A 54 3.88 -13.49 -13.50
CA ASN A 54 3.74 -14.05 -12.14
C ASN A 54 5.03 -14.69 -11.58
N ASP A 55 6.06 -14.93 -12.39
CA ASP A 55 7.27 -15.64 -11.96
C ASP A 55 8.04 -14.85 -10.90
N PHE A 56 8.19 -13.54 -11.09
CA PHE A 56 8.89 -12.71 -10.11
C PHE A 56 8.07 -12.56 -8.82
N LEU A 57 6.73 -12.47 -8.90
CA LEU A 57 5.85 -12.44 -7.74
C LEU A 57 5.99 -13.73 -6.93
N THR A 58 6.12 -14.86 -7.61
CA THR A 58 6.35 -16.17 -6.99
C THR A 58 7.71 -16.19 -6.28
N ALA A 59 8.78 -15.72 -6.94
CA ALA A 59 10.11 -15.65 -6.35
C ALA A 59 10.15 -14.70 -5.13
N GLN A 60 9.55 -13.51 -5.25
CA GLN A 60 9.47 -12.54 -4.16
C GLN A 60 8.66 -13.11 -2.97
N SER A 61 7.50 -13.71 -3.24
CA SER A 61 6.67 -14.36 -2.24
C SER A 61 7.39 -15.51 -1.53
N GLN A 62 8.22 -16.26 -2.26
CA GLN A 62 9.03 -17.35 -1.70
C GLN A 62 10.07 -16.81 -0.71
N LYS A 63 10.72 -15.68 -1.00
CA LYS A 63 11.66 -15.04 -0.05
C LYS A 63 10.96 -14.54 1.21
N ILE A 64 9.75 -14.00 1.09
CA ILE A 64 8.91 -13.63 2.25
C ILE A 64 8.48 -14.87 3.05
N ARG A 65 8.15 -15.97 2.36
CA ARG A 65 7.84 -17.26 3.00
C ARG A 65 9.04 -17.81 3.78
N GLU A 66 10.26 -17.62 3.31
CA GLU A 66 11.45 -18.00 4.08
C GLU A 66 11.54 -17.23 5.40
N PHE A 67 11.15 -15.95 5.42
CA PHE A 67 11.07 -15.19 6.67
C PHE A 67 9.98 -15.74 7.60
N TYR A 68 8.83 -16.14 7.05
CA TYR A 68 7.80 -16.86 7.82
C TYR A 68 8.36 -18.16 8.45
N ILE A 69 9.11 -18.96 7.69
CA ILE A 69 9.73 -20.20 8.19
C ILE A 69 10.74 -19.90 9.30
N HIS A 70 11.55 -18.86 9.11
CA HIS A 70 12.49 -18.39 10.12
C HIS A 70 11.77 -17.95 11.39
N MET A 71 10.72 -17.14 11.28
CA MET A 71 9.93 -16.71 12.44
C MET A 71 9.28 -17.89 13.17
N ALA A 72 8.77 -18.89 12.45
CA ALA A 72 8.15 -20.07 13.06
C ALA A 72 9.15 -20.93 13.86
N LYS A 73 10.45 -20.76 13.60
CA LYS A 73 11.53 -21.44 14.32
C LYS A 73 12.03 -20.61 15.50
N GLU A 74 12.30 -19.32 15.28
CA GLU A 74 12.91 -18.44 16.29
C GLU A 74 11.89 -17.90 17.31
N TYR A 75 10.61 -17.78 16.91
CA TYR A 75 9.51 -17.29 17.75
C TYR A 75 8.36 -18.30 17.89
N PRO A 76 8.62 -19.53 18.39
CA PRO A 76 7.64 -20.62 18.38
C PRO A 76 6.42 -20.37 19.27
N LEU A 77 6.52 -19.44 20.23
CA LEU A 77 5.44 -19.04 21.12
C LEU A 77 4.47 -18.05 20.47
N LEU A 78 4.91 -17.27 19.48
CA LEU A 78 4.06 -16.27 18.83
C LEU A 78 3.03 -16.92 17.91
N ALA A 79 1.82 -16.37 17.89
CA ALA A 79 0.90 -16.54 16.79
C ALA A 79 1.11 -15.39 15.80
N PHE A 80 1.19 -15.69 14.51
CA PHE A 80 1.37 -14.66 13.50
C PHE A 80 0.82 -15.06 12.14
N ASN A 81 0.52 -14.06 11.31
CA ASN A 81 0.11 -14.28 9.93
C ASN A 81 0.80 -13.30 8.98
N PHE A 82 0.95 -13.74 7.73
CA PHE A 82 1.53 -13.00 6.63
C PHE A 82 0.48 -12.86 5.53
N LYS A 83 0.19 -11.61 5.14
CA LYS A 83 -0.74 -11.29 4.06
C LYS A 83 -0.06 -10.39 3.03
N GLY A 84 0.17 -10.92 1.82
CA GLY A 84 0.68 -10.17 0.68
C GLY A 84 -0.44 -9.77 -0.27
N ARG A 85 -0.45 -8.52 -0.76
CA ARG A 85 -1.40 -8.03 -1.75
C ARG A 85 -0.75 -7.15 -2.82
N ILE A 86 -1.32 -7.18 -4.01
CA ILE A 86 -1.12 -6.16 -5.04
C ILE A 86 -2.26 -5.15 -4.94
N LYS A 87 -1.96 -3.86 -5.01
CA LYS A 87 -2.94 -2.78 -5.00
C LYS A 87 -3.89 -2.91 -6.20
N SER A 88 -5.18 -2.67 -5.98
CA SER A 88 -6.17 -2.71 -7.05
C SER A 88 -5.99 -1.58 -8.04
N LEU A 89 -6.49 -1.75 -9.26
CA LEU A 89 -6.36 -0.73 -10.30
C LEU A 89 -7.05 0.59 -9.92
N ILE A 90 -8.27 0.53 -9.39
CA ILE A 90 -9.00 1.73 -8.95
C ILE A 90 -8.22 2.47 -7.85
N ARG A 91 -7.66 1.75 -6.87
CA ARG A 91 -6.89 2.38 -5.79
C ARG A 91 -5.53 2.89 -6.26
N ALA A 92 -4.90 2.22 -7.22
CA ALA A 92 -3.66 2.69 -7.85
C ALA A 92 -3.88 3.98 -8.64
N GLU A 93 -4.94 4.03 -9.45
CA GLU A 93 -5.36 5.20 -10.22
C GLU A 93 -5.69 6.39 -9.30
N ALA A 94 -6.50 6.16 -8.26
CA ALA A 94 -6.86 7.19 -7.30
C ALA A 94 -5.64 7.74 -6.55
N LYS A 95 -4.67 6.87 -6.22
CA LYS A 95 -3.46 7.28 -5.52
C LYS A 95 -2.49 8.05 -6.41
N PHE A 96 -2.31 7.62 -7.67
CA PHE A 96 -1.46 8.31 -8.63
C PHE A 96 -1.96 9.76 -8.85
N ASN A 97 -3.24 9.92 -9.16
CA ASN A 97 -3.84 11.24 -9.37
C ASN A 97 -3.95 12.03 -8.04
N GLY A 98 -4.20 11.35 -6.93
CA GLY A 98 -4.23 11.95 -5.60
C GLY A 98 -2.94 12.66 -5.24
N TYR A 99 -1.77 12.07 -5.53
CA TYR A 99 -0.48 12.72 -5.31
C TYR A 99 -0.31 14.01 -6.13
N ILE A 100 -0.86 14.08 -7.34
CA ILE A 100 -0.84 15.29 -8.17
C ILE A 100 -1.71 16.36 -7.52
N VAL A 101 -2.95 16.02 -7.17
CA VAL A 101 -3.92 16.93 -6.55
C VAL A 101 -3.37 17.47 -5.23
N GLU A 102 -2.97 16.59 -4.31
CA GLU A 102 -2.45 16.94 -2.98
C GLU A 102 -1.22 17.84 -3.11
N TYR A 103 -0.24 17.45 -3.93
CA TYR A 103 1.03 18.19 -4.05
C TYR A 103 0.85 19.57 -4.70
N ILE A 104 0.10 19.67 -5.79
CA ILE A 104 -0.14 20.97 -6.45
C ILE A 104 -0.95 21.88 -5.52
N TYR A 105 -1.97 21.33 -4.84
CA TYR A 105 -2.79 22.11 -3.92
C TYR A 105 -1.94 22.68 -2.78
N ASP A 106 -1.18 21.83 -2.07
CA ASP A 106 -0.39 22.28 -0.93
C ASP A 106 0.70 23.27 -1.36
N TYR A 107 1.38 23.00 -2.50
CA TYR A 107 2.36 23.93 -3.08
C TYR A 107 1.73 25.29 -3.41
N TYR A 108 0.52 25.30 -3.99
CA TYR A 108 -0.19 26.53 -4.31
C TYR A 108 -0.62 27.30 -3.05
N MET A 109 -1.05 26.60 -2.00
CA MET A 109 -1.41 27.24 -0.74
C MET A 109 -0.23 27.95 -0.08
N GLU A 110 0.96 27.33 -0.15
CA GLU A 110 2.18 27.86 0.44
C GLU A 110 2.82 28.97 -0.42
N ASN A 111 2.85 28.80 -1.74
CA ASN A 111 3.67 29.63 -2.64
C ASN A 111 2.85 30.55 -3.55
N LYS A 112 1.52 30.36 -3.64
CA LYS A 112 0.63 31.04 -4.61
C LYS A 112 1.13 30.95 -6.06
N ALA A 113 1.81 29.84 -6.36
CA ALA A 113 2.35 29.47 -7.66
C ALA A 113 2.17 27.96 -7.88
N TYR A 114 2.47 27.47 -9.09
CA TYR A 114 2.40 26.04 -9.40
C TYR A 114 3.80 25.40 -9.41
N PRO A 115 3.93 24.14 -8.97
CA PRO A 115 5.22 23.46 -9.00
C PRO A 115 5.68 23.20 -10.43
N SER A 116 6.99 23.07 -10.61
CA SER A 116 7.58 22.66 -11.87
C SER A 116 7.22 21.20 -12.21
N ILE A 117 7.28 20.87 -13.50
CA ILE A 117 7.09 19.49 -13.97
C ILE A 117 8.12 18.53 -13.33
N SER A 118 9.34 19.01 -13.08
CA SER A 118 10.40 18.20 -12.45
C SER A 118 10.05 17.84 -11.01
N GLU A 119 9.55 18.80 -10.23
CA GLU A 119 9.09 18.58 -8.86
C GLU A 119 7.93 17.59 -8.80
N LEU A 120 6.95 17.73 -9.71
CA LEU A 120 5.84 16.79 -9.85
C LEU A 120 6.30 15.37 -10.16
N LYS A 121 7.20 15.21 -11.14
CA LYS A 121 7.77 13.89 -11.50
C LYS A 121 8.52 13.25 -10.34
N GLN A 122 9.30 14.04 -9.59
CA GLN A 122 10.00 13.54 -8.41
C GLN A 122 9.01 13.05 -7.36
N ARG A 123 7.93 13.78 -7.11
CA ARG A 123 6.88 13.35 -6.16
C ARG A 123 6.20 12.05 -6.59
N LEU A 124 5.89 11.91 -7.88
CA LEU A 124 5.24 10.71 -8.44
C LEU A 124 6.16 9.47 -8.43
N SER A 125 7.48 9.66 -8.43
CA SER A 125 8.44 8.55 -8.30
C SER A 125 8.41 7.85 -6.93
N CYS A 126 7.74 8.44 -5.93
CA CYS A 126 7.61 7.88 -4.58
C CYS A 126 6.50 6.81 -4.45
N PHE A 127 5.86 6.40 -5.55
CA PHE A 127 4.88 5.32 -5.51
C PHE A 127 5.58 3.96 -5.34
N ARG A 128 5.60 3.42 -4.12
CA ARG A 128 6.40 2.23 -3.77
C ARG A 128 5.61 1.05 -3.20
N ASP A 129 4.31 1.21 -2.99
CA ASP A 129 3.44 0.25 -2.31
C ASP A 129 2.47 -0.45 -3.29
N LEU A 130 2.83 -0.62 -4.56
CA LEU A 130 2.04 -1.46 -5.48
C LEU A 130 1.92 -2.89 -4.94
N ILE A 131 3.02 -3.43 -4.40
CA ILE A 131 3.05 -4.67 -3.65
C ILE A 131 3.22 -4.34 -2.18
N ALA A 132 2.37 -4.90 -1.33
CA ALA A 132 2.46 -4.72 0.11
C ALA A 132 2.30 -6.07 0.82
N TYR A 133 3.16 -6.32 1.80
CA TYR A 133 3.04 -7.43 2.74
C TYR A 133 2.70 -6.88 4.11
N ARG A 134 1.87 -7.62 4.84
CA ARG A 134 1.57 -7.36 6.23
C ARG A 134 1.96 -8.56 7.06
N ILE A 135 2.64 -8.29 8.17
CA ILE A 135 2.98 -9.28 9.19
C ILE A 135 2.27 -8.85 10.47
N VAL A 136 1.37 -9.70 10.94
CA VAL A 136 0.62 -9.47 12.18
C VAL A 136 1.09 -10.47 13.23
N THR A 137 1.46 -9.98 14.41
CA THR A 137 1.98 -10.81 15.50
C THR A 137 1.13 -10.68 16.77
N SER A 138 1.11 -11.74 17.57
CA SER A 138 0.51 -11.74 18.91
C SER A 138 1.15 -12.82 19.76
N LEU A 139 1.49 -12.48 21.00
CA LEU A 139 1.82 -13.46 22.03
C LEU A 139 0.52 -14.00 22.64
N PRO A 140 0.23 -15.31 22.53
CA PRO A 140 -0.90 -15.89 23.23
C PRO A 140 -0.84 -15.64 24.73
N LYS A 141 -1.98 -15.30 25.34
CA LYS A 141 -2.10 -14.95 26.77
C LYS A 141 -1.52 -15.97 27.74
N CYS A 142 -1.53 -17.25 27.37
CA CYS A 142 -0.97 -18.33 28.18
C CYS A 142 0.56 -18.25 28.37
N TYR A 143 1.27 -17.48 27.55
CA TYR A 143 2.71 -17.26 27.69
C TYR A 143 3.07 -15.88 28.24
N LEU A 144 2.09 -15.06 28.63
CA LEU A 144 2.37 -13.79 29.30
C LEU A 144 3.03 -14.06 30.64
N LYS A 145 4.07 -13.28 30.96
CA LYS A 145 4.67 -13.32 32.28
C LYS A 145 3.68 -12.78 33.32
N PRO A 146 3.78 -13.20 34.59
CA PRO A 146 3.05 -12.56 35.67
C PRO A 146 3.29 -11.04 35.63
N ASP A 147 2.20 -10.27 35.69
CA ASP A 147 2.18 -8.81 35.69
C ASP A 147 2.65 -8.10 34.39
N GLU A 148 2.97 -8.83 33.31
CA GLU A 148 3.26 -8.24 31.99
C GLU A 148 1.96 -7.96 31.22
N SER A 149 1.78 -6.73 30.72
CA SER A 149 0.63 -6.42 29.89
C SER A 149 0.78 -7.03 28.48
N GLN A 150 -0.36 -7.36 27.85
CA GLN A 150 -0.39 -7.86 26.47
C GLN A 150 0.29 -6.89 25.50
N GLU A 151 0.07 -5.59 25.68
CA GLU A 151 0.62 -4.54 24.82
C GLU A 151 2.15 -4.49 24.90
N GLU A 152 2.71 -4.49 26.12
CA GLU A 152 4.17 -4.51 26.31
C GLU A 152 4.82 -5.74 25.68
N ALA A 153 4.21 -6.92 25.88
CA ALA A 153 4.72 -8.17 25.32
C ALA A 153 4.67 -8.17 23.78
N ASP A 154 3.53 -7.78 23.19
CA ASP A 154 3.35 -7.74 21.74
C ASP A 154 4.27 -6.70 21.09
N LEU A 155 4.41 -5.51 21.68
CA LEU A 155 5.32 -4.48 21.20
C LEU A 155 6.77 -4.95 21.24
N ARG A 156 7.20 -5.59 22.34
CA ARG A 156 8.55 -6.13 22.47
C ARG A 156 8.89 -7.09 21.34
N TYR A 157 8.01 -8.05 21.04
CA TYR A 157 8.22 -8.97 19.93
C TYR A 157 8.14 -8.28 18.56
N LEU A 158 7.21 -7.34 18.38
CA LEU A 158 7.07 -6.59 17.13
C LEU A 158 8.37 -5.85 16.77
N TYR A 159 8.98 -5.14 17.72
CA TYR A 159 10.23 -4.43 17.49
C TYR A 159 11.43 -5.37 17.34
N GLN A 160 11.47 -6.51 18.05
CA GLN A 160 12.49 -7.54 17.82
C GLN A 160 12.48 -8.02 16.36
N ILE A 161 11.29 -8.37 15.84
CA ILE A 161 11.11 -8.77 14.44
C ILE A 161 11.48 -7.64 13.48
N ALA A 162 11.12 -6.40 13.81
CA ALA A 162 11.47 -5.23 13.01
C ALA A 162 12.99 -5.00 12.91
N ASN A 163 13.74 -5.33 13.95
CA ASN A 163 15.20 -5.23 13.96
C ASN A 163 15.87 -6.29 13.07
N GLU A 164 15.29 -7.49 12.97
CA GLU A 164 15.85 -8.60 12.19
C GLU A 164 15.48 -8.56 10.70
N LEU A 165 14.25 -8.12 10.39
CA LEU A 165 13.68 -8.16 9.05
C LEU A 165 14.58 -7.55 7.95
N PRO A 166 15.19 -6.35 8.12
CA PRO A 166 16.01 -5.74 7.09
C PRO A 166 17.21 -6.61 6.70
N GLY A 167 17.98 -7.08 7.68
CA GLY A 167 19.15 -7.93 7.45
C GLY A 167 18.77 -9.27 6.82
N PHE A 168 17.70 -9.90 7.30
CA PHE A 168 17.22 -11.17 6.75
C PHE A 168 16.86 -11.07 5.25
N LEU A 169 16.21 -9.96 4.86
CA LEU A 169 15.83 -9.73 3.47
C LEU A 169 17.01 -9.23 2.62
N GLU A 170 17.96 -8.52 3.21
CA GLU A 170 19.18 -8.09 2.51
C GLU A 170 19.98 -9.27 1.97
N GLU A 171 20.17 -10.31 2.79
CA GLU A 171 20.81 -11.58 2.38
C GLU A 171 20.09 -12.29 1.21
N ARG A 172 18.82 -11.92 0.96
CA ARG A 172 17.96 -12.49 -0.09
C ARG A 172 17.80 -11.55 -1.29
N GLY A 173 18.62 -10.51 -1.36
CA GLY A 173 18.69 -9.58 -2.49
C GLY A 173 17.64 -8.49 -2.46
N PHE A 174 17.10 -8.15 -1.29
CA PHE A 174 16.35 -6.91 -1.11
C PHE A 174 17.26 -5.81 -0.56
N THR A 175 16.86 -4.55 -0.74
CA THR A 175 17.55 -3.41 -0.16
C THR A 175 16.54 -2.56 0.58
N ALA A 176 16.78 -2.31 1.87
CA ALA A 176 15.93 -1.45 2.68
C ALA A 176 16.08 0.01 2.21
N GLU A 177 14.96 0.65 1.92
CA GLU A 177 14.93 2.01 1.43
C GLU A 177 14.78 3.00 2.59
N PRO A 178 15.51 4.13 2.59
CA PRO A 178 15.42 5.11 3.66
C PRO A 178 14.01 5.72 3.72
N ALA A 179 13.50 5.89 4.94
CA ALA A 179 12.22 6.56 5.20
C ALA A 179 12.31 8.09 5.06
N CYS A 180 13.49 8.64 4.76
CA CYS A 180 13.78 10.07 4.59
C CYS A 180 13.26 10.94 5.74
N GLY A 181 13.29 10.43 6.98
CA GLY A 181 12.88 11.14 8.19
C GLY A 181 11.36 11.21 8.42
N VAL A 182 10.53 10.60 7.57
CA VAL A 182 9.08 10.52 7.77
C VAL A 182 8.78 9.63 8.97
N LYS A 183 8.06 10.16 9.97
CA LYS A 183 7.64 9.40 11.18
C LYS A 183 8.80 8.63 11.81
N LYS A 184 9.89 9.35 12.10
CA LYS A 184 11.08 8.77 12.73
C LYS A 184 10.72 8.18 14.10
N SER A 185 11.14 6.94 14.34
CA SER A 185 10.91 6.27 15.62
C SER A 185 11.67 6.96 16.76
N THR A 186 10.98 7.14 17.88
CA THR A 186 11.57 7.54 19.18
C THR A 186 11.66 6.35 20.14
N SER A 187 11.21 5.15 19.72
CA SER A 187 11.21 3.96 20.56
C SER A 187 12.65 3.50 20.84
N PRO A 188 12.98 3.15 22.09
CA PRO A 188 14.26 2.52 22.43
C PRO A 188 14.32 1.04 21.98
N LEU A 189 13.19 0.44 21.59
CA LEU A 189 13.12 -0.96 21.18
C LEU A 189 13.57 -1.19 19.73
N LEU A 190 13.57 -0.14 18.91
CA LEU A 190 14.09 -0.18 17.55
C LEU A 190 15.59 0.15 17.58
N ASN A 191 16.42 -0.63 16.89
CA ASN A 191 17.87 -0.41 16.88
C ASN A 191 18.24 0.82 16.02
N ASP A 192 19.32 1.51 16.39
CA ASP A 192 19.72 2.76 15.71
C ASP A 192 20.14 2.58 14.25
N ASP A 193 20.70 1.42 13.92
CA ASP A 193 21.11 1.04 12.56
C ASP A 193 19.91 0.85 11.62
N VAL A 194 18.78 0.35 12.12
CA VAL A 194 17.57 0.13 11.30
C VAL A 194 16.57 1.29 11.34
N LYS A 195 16.64 2.18 12.34
CA LYS A 195 15.70 3.31 12.55
C LYS A 195 15.45 4.15 11.30
N SER A 196 16.49 4.35 10.48
CA SER A 196 16.40 5.20 9.29
C SER A 196 15.52 4.63 8.17
N TYR A 197 15.23 3.33 8.19
CA TYR A 197 14.44 2.64 7.16
C TYR A 197 12.95 2.52 7.51
N TYR A 198 12.60 2.70 8.79
CA TYR A 198 11.22 2.57 9.26
C TYR A 198 10.50 3.92 9.37
N ARG A 199 9.23 3.92 8.95
CA ARG A 199 8.22 4.91 9.35
C ARG A 199 7.43 4.30 10.51
N ASP A 200 7.54 4.90 11.68
CA ASP A 200 6.96 4.39 12.91
C ASP A 200 5.70 5.19 13.28
N TYR A 201 4.54 4.56 13.06
CA TYR A 201 3.24 5.12 13.42
C TYR A 201 2.76 4.66 14.81
N ILE A 202 3.59 3.94 15.56
CA ILE A 202 3.28 3.51 16.93
C ILE A 202 3.68 4.63 17.89
N CYS A 203 4.88 5.21 17.70
CA CYS A 203 5.37 6.30 18.53
C CYS A 203 4.51 7.56 18.41
N GLY A 204 4.07 8.10 19.55
CA GLY A 204 3.36 9.39 19.63
C GLY A 204 1.88 9.34 19.24
N ASN A 205 1.34 8.15 18.99
CA ASN A 205 -0.09 7.91 18.72
C ASN A 205 -0.75 7.24 19.92
N THR A 206 -2.06 7.45 20.09
CA THR A 206 -2.84 6.76 21.13
C THR A 206 -3.19 5.34 20.68
N SER A 207 -3.64 4.50 21.62
CA SER A 207 -4.05 3.12 21.32
C SER A 207 -5.26 3.02 20.38
N GLU A 208 -6.03 4.10 20.19
CA GLU A 208 -7.18 4.12 19.28
C GLU A 208 -6.81 4.61 17.87
N ASP A 209 -5.59 5.11 17.69
CA ASP A 209 -5.10 5.61 16.41
C ASP A 209 -4.57 4.49 15.52
N TYR A 210 -4.38 4.80 14.25
CA TYR A 210 -3.65 3.91 13.35
C TYR A 210 -2.19 3.74 13.83
N GLN A 211 -1.80 2.48 14.06
CA GLN A 211 -0.47 2.10 14.52
C GLN A 211 0.12 0.98 13.65
N SER A 212 1.37 1.15 13.20
CA SER A 212 2.12 0.15 12.41
C SER A 212 3.57 0.61 12.23
N LEU A 213 4.51 -0.32 12.05
CA LEU A 213 5.84 -0.02 11.50
C LEU A 213 5.83 -0.31 9.99
N HIS A 214 6.24 0.68 9.18
CA HIS A 214 6.33 0.52 7.73
C HIS A 214 7.78 0.59 7.29
N ILE A 215 8.20 -0.38 6.49
CA ILE A 215 9.50 -0.38 5.81
C ILE A 215 9.29 -0.63 4.33
N THR A 216 10.08 0.03 3.49
CA THR A 216 10.06 -0.18 2.05
C THR A 216 11.33 -0.91 1.64
N PHE A 217 11.19 -1.90 0.77
CA PHE A 217 12.30 -2.64 0.18
C PHE A 217 12.30 -2.46 -1.34
N TYR A 218 13.49 -2.37 -1.92
CA TYR A 218 13.71 -2.58 -3.34
C TYR A 218 14.15 -4.03 -3.56
N ASP A 219 13.41 -4.77 -4.40
CA ASP A 219 13.77 -6.12 -4.81
C ASP A 219 14.70 -6.06 -6.01
N ASN A 220 15.98 -6.37 -5.79
CA ASN A 220 16.99 -6.29 -6.85
C ASN A 220 16.74 -7.31 -7.98
N SER A 221 16.00 -8.39 -7.71
CA SER A 221 15.68 -9.41 -8.72
C SER A 221 14.58 -8.96 -9.67
N SER A 222 13.49 -8.39 -9.13
CA SER A 222 12.35 -7.93 -9.93
C SER A 222 12.41 -6.45 -10.32
N ARG A 223 13.39 -5.71 -9.79
CA ARG A 223 13.54 -4.26 -9.96
C ARG A 223 12.30 -3.48 -9.55
N SER A 224 11.59 -3.98 -8.54
CA SER A 224 10.33 -3.42 -8.03
C SER A 224 10.44 -3.05 -6.56
N TYR A 225 9.57 -2.15 -6.11
CA TYR A 225 9.43 -1.84 -4.69
C TYR A 225 8.33 -2.68 -4.06
N MET A 226 8.52 -3.05 -2.80
CA MET A 226 7.50 -3.61 -1.94
C MET A 226 7.51 -2.92 -0.58
N GLU A 227 6.34 -2.78 0.02
CA GLU A 227 6.21 -2.27 1.39
C GLU A 227 5.89 -3.44 2.34
N VAL A 228 6.54 -3.48 3.50
CA VAL A 228 6.19 -4.40 4.58
C VAL A 228 5.65 -3.61 5.76
N GLN A 229 4.48 -4.01 6.24
CA GLN A 229 3.78 -3.41 7.38
C GLN A 229 3.79 -4.40 8.55
N LEU A 230 4.40 -4.03 9.66
CA LEU A 230 4.41 -4.82 10.89
C LEU A 230 3.34 -4.25 11.84
N ARG A 231 2.51 -5.13 12.40
CA ARG A 231 1.46 -4.77 13.37
C ARG A 231 1.33 -5.85 14.45
N THR A 232 0.89 -5.45 15.64
CA THR A 232 0.31 -6.41 16.58
C THR A 232 -1.11 -6.78 16.14
N LYS A 233 -1.68 -7.85 16.69
CA LYS A 233 -3.09 -8.21 16.45
C LYS A 233 -4.04 -7.07 16.84
N HIS A 234 -3.80 -6.40 17.97
CA HIS A 234 -4.63 -5.27 18.41
C HIS A 234 -4.58 -4.11 17.40
N MET A 235 -3.39 -3.75 16.93
CA MET A 235 -3.22 -2.72 15.89
C MET A 235 -3.91 -3.10 14.57
N ASP A 236 -3.86 -4.38 14.19
CA ASP A 236 -4.55 -4.85 12.97
C ASP A 236 -6.08 -4.82 13.14
N ASP A 237 -6.62 -5.18 14.31
CA ASP A 237 -8.05 -5.05 14.59
C ASP A 237 -8.51 -3.58 14.44
N ILE A 238 -7.76 -2.63 14.98
CA ILE A 238 -8.09 -1.19 14.87
C ILE A 238 -8.06 -0.73 13.41
N ALA A 239 -7.04 -1.14 12.65
CA ALA A 239 -6.84 -0.75 11.26
C ALA A 239 -7.81 -1.42 10.27
N GLU A 240 -8.34 -2.60 10.59
CA GLU A 240 -9.27 -3.31 9.70
C GLU A 240 -10.74 -3.08 10.06
N ILE A 241 -11.08 -3.09 11.35
CA ILE A 241 -12.47 -3.06 11.83
C ILE A 241 -12.76 -2.00 12.89
N GLY A 242 -11.73 -1.33 13.43
CA GLY A 242 -11.88 -0.31 14.47
C GLY A 242 -12.15 1.11 13.96
N VAL A 243 -11.91 2.10 14.82
CA VAL A 243 -12.15 3.53 14.51
C VAL A 243 -11.23 4.05 13.40
N ALA A 244 -9.99 3.56 13.36
CA ALA A 244 -9.02 3.87 12.31
C ALA A 244 -9.10 2.89 11.12
N ASN A 245 -10.28 2.28 10.90
CA ASN A 245 -10.44 1.31 9.83
C ASN A 245 -10.06 1.89 8.46
N HIS A 246 -9.62 1.01 7.57
CA HIS A 246 -9.22 1.39 6.23
C HIS A 246 -10.32 2.14 5.46
N LEU A 247 -11.59 1.87 5.72
CA LEU A 247 -12.72 2.52 5.05
C LEU A 247 -12.85 4.02 5.42
N SER A 248 -12.68 4.36 6.70
CA SER A 248 -12.72 5.74 7.17
C SER A 248 -11.52 6.54 6.66
N TYR A 249 -10.34 5.90 6.61
CA TYR A 249 -9.14 6.47 6.02
C TYR A 249 -9.30 6.75 4.52
N GLU A 250 -9.89 5.82 3.76
CA GLU A 250 -10.17 6.00 2.34
C GLU A 250 -11.13 7.18 2.10
N LYS A 251 -12.21 7.29 2.88
CA LYS A 251 -13.12 8.44 2.80
C LYS A 251 -12.45 9.77 3.11
N ARG A 252 -11.50 9.81 4.06
CA ARG A 252 -10.74 11.03 4.34
C ARG A 252 -9.86 11.43 3.16
N GLN A 253 -9.17 10.48 2.54
CA GLN A 253 -8.39 10.75 1.33
C GLN A 253 -9.25 11.23 0.17
N GLU A 254 -10.47 10.68 0.02
CA GLU A 254 -11.43 11.17 -0.98
C GLU A 254 -11.80 12.63 -0.73
N GLY A 255 -11.99 13.03 0.54
CA GLY A 255 -12.22 14.43 0.91
C GLY A 255 -11.01 15.34 0.61
N GLU A 256 -9.80 14.90 0.93
CA GLU A 256 -8.57 15.65 0.61
C GLU A 256 -8.40 15.84 -0.91
N ARG A 257 -8.74 14.81 -1.70
CA ARG A 257 -8.68 14.84 -3.17
C ARG A 257 -9.86 15.59 -3.81
N ALA A 258 -10.89 15.93 -3.04
CA ALA A 258 -12.02 16.74 -3.49
C ALA A 258 -11.77 18.25 -3.35
N ARG A 259 -10.66 18.66 -2.70
CA ARG A 259 -10.28 20.07 -2.54
C ARG A 259 -9.96 20.70 -3.90
N ARG A 260 -10.78 21.66 -4.31
CA ARG A 260 -10.60 22.44 -5.55
C ARG A 260 -10.79 23.95 -5.36
N ASP A 261 -11.38 24.35 -4.24
CA ASP A 261 -11.94 25.70 -4.04
C ASP A 261 -10.92 26.82 -4.24
N GLU A 262 -9.65 26.58 -3.93
CA GLU A 262 -8.57 27.57 -4.02
C GLU A 262 -7.90 27.63 -5.41
N ILE A 263 -8.09 26.63 -6.28
CA ILE A 263 -7.45 26.56 -7.61
C ILE A 263 -8.51 26.66 -8.71
N PRO A 264 -8.60 27.80 -9.42
CA PRO A 264 -9.56 27.98 -10.50
C PRO A 264 -9.35 27.02 -11.68
N LYS A 265 -10.45 26.66 -12.34
CA LYS A 265 -10.41 25.82 -13.55
C LYS A 265 -9.69 26.52 -14.70
N GLY A 266 -8.79 25.80 -15.36
CA GLY A 266 -7.99 26.27 -16.49
C GLY A 266 -6.62 26.83 -16.10
N GLU A 267 -6.37 27.08 -14.82
CA GLU A 267 -5.09 27.63 -14.35
C GLU A 267 -3.96 26.59 -14.33
N CYS A 268 -4.27 25.34 -14.00
CA CYS A 268 -3.31 24.25 -13.99
C CYS A 268 -3.92 22.98 -14.60
N VAL A 269 -3.54 22.67 -15.83
CA VAL A 269 -4.06 21.49 -16.56
C VAL A 269 -3.79 20.17 -15.84
N TYR A 270 -2.60 20.01 -15.23
CA TYR A 270 -2.25 18.79 -14.49
C TYR A 270 -3.13 18.58 -13.27
N PHE A 271 -3.44 19.67 -12.54
CA PHE A 271 -4.35 19.62 -11.41
C PHE A 271 -5.78 19.31 -11.87
N ASP A 272 -6.25 19.99 -12.92
CA ASP A 272 -7.61 19.82 -13.44
C ASP A 272 -7.89 18.40 -13.92
N GLU A 273 -6.94 17.81 -14.66
CA GLU A 273 -7.08 16.45 -15.17
C GLU A 273 -6.99 15.41 -14.04
N ALA A 274 -6.03 15.54 -13.13
CA ALA A 274 -5.90 14.64 -11.98
C ALA A 274 -7.11 14.72 -11.05
N TYR A 275 -7.61 15.92 -10.79
CA TYR A 275 -8.81 16.16 -10.00
C TYR A 275 -10.03 15.49 -10.64
N GLU A 276 -10.25 15.67 -11.94
CA GLU A 276 -11.39 15.08 -12.63
C GLU A 276 -11.31 13.54 -12.66
N ARG A 277 -10.11 12.96 -12.82
CA ARG A 277 -9.90 11.51 -12.69
C ARG A 277 -10.26 11.01 -11.29
N CYS A 278 -9.79 11.67 -10.23
CA CYS A 278 -10.17 11.34 -8.85
C CYS A 278 -11.69 11.44 -8.62
N ARG A 279 -12.30 12.54 -9.05
CA ARG A 279 -13.75 12.78 -8.89
C ARG A 279 -14.58 11.68 -9.56
N ARG A 280 -14.22 11.28 -10.78
CA ARG A 280 -14.90 10.22 -11.53
C ARG A 280 -14.79 8.85 -10.89
N LEU A 281 -13.72 8.58 -10.14
CA LEU A 281 -13.58 7.34 -9.36
C LEU A 281 -14.45 7.34 -8.11
N VAL A 282 -14.58 8.48 -7.42
CA VAL A 282 -15.44 8.61 -6.23
C VAL A 282 -16.92 8.40 -6.58
N THR A 283 -17.36 8.89 -7.73
CA THR A 283 -18.74 8.74 -8.20
C THR A 283 -18.99 7.42 -8.94
N LEU A 284 -18.03 6.49 -8.94
CA LEU A 284 -18.14 5.23 -9.67
C LEU A 284 -19.13 4.28 -8.99
N SER A 285 -20.15 3.88 -9.73
CA SER A 285 -21.07 2.83 -9.29
C SER A 285 -20.48 1.47 -9.63
N LEU A 286 -19.98 0.74 -8.62
CA LEU A 286 -19.37 -0.58 -8.85
C LEU A 286 -20.35 -1.59 -9.44
N ALA A 287 -21.65 -1.44 -9.15
CA ALA A 287 -22.69 -2.33 -9.65
C ALA A 287 -22.92 -2.21 -11.17
N ASP A 288 -22.53 -1.08 -11.76
CA ASP A 288 -22.72 -0.80 -13.18
C ASP A 288 -21.50 -1.19 -14.03
N LEU A 289 -20.41 -1.66 -13.41
CA LEU A 289 -19.19 -2.02 -14.13
C LEU A 289 -19.34 -3.36 -14.85
N ASP A 290 -18.92 -3.38 -16.11
CA ASP A 290 -18.82 -4.59 -16.92
C ASP A 290 -17.34 -4.85 -17.24
N VAL A 291 -16.68 -5.59 -16.34
CA VAL A 291 -15.28 -6.00 -16.42
C VAL A 291 -15.22 -7.50 -16.16
N ASN A 292 -14.50 -8.25 -17.01
CA ASN A 292 -14.41 -9.70 -16.86
C ASN A 292 -13.81 -10.08 -15.49
N MET A 293 -14.41 -11.09 -14.84
CA MET A 293 -14.08 -11.57 -13.48
C MET A 293 -14.34 -10.54 -12.37
N PHE A 294 -15.19 -9.54 -12.61
CA PHE A 294 -15.65 -8.58 -11.61
C PHE A 294 -17.18 -8.55 -11.57
N SER A 295 -17.74 -8.49 -10.36
CA SER A 295 -19.16 -8.21 -10.15
C SER A 295 -19.36 -7.57 -8.78
N ALA A 296 -20.28 -6.61 -8.67
CA ALA A 296 -20.62 -6.00 -7.40
C ALA A 296 -22.14 -5.76 -7.29
N ILE A 297 -22.67 -5.87 -6.08
CA ILE A 297 -24.03 -5.39 -5.76
C ILE A 297 -23.94 -3.97 -5.20
N ASN A 298 -22.92 -3.69 -4.39
CA ASN A 298 -22.58 -2.40 -3.83
C ASN A 298 -21.09 -2.40 -3.41
N ASN A 299 -20.63 -1.35 -2.73
CA ASN A 299 -19.21 -1.20 -2.35
C ASN A 299 -18.72 -2.22 -1.30
N ASP A 300 -19.63 -2.85 -0.56
CA ASP A 300 -19.31 -3.84 0.48
C ASP A 300 -19.41 -5.28 -0.06
N LEU A 301 -20.36 -5.53 -0.97
CA LEU A 301 -20.66 -6.80 -1.59
C LEU A 301 -20.05 -6.87 -2.99
N VAL A 302 -18.75 -7.12 -3.03
CA VAL A 302 -17.95 -7.19 -4.25
C VAL A 302 -17.33 -8.58 -4.42
N ASN A 303 -17.53 -9.18 -5.60
CA ASN A 303 -16.80 -10.34 -6.08
C ASN A 303 -15.75 -9.88 -7.10
N ASP A 304 -14.50 -9.75 -6.65
CA ASP A 304 -13.39 -9.24 -7.46
C ASP A 304 -12.32 -10.31 -7.62
N GLY A 305 -12.37 -11.02 -8.76
CA GLY A 305 -11.38 -12.03 -9.13
C GLY A 305 -10.22 -11.48 -9.95
N CYS A 306 -10.26 -10.21 -10.37
CA CYS A 306 -9.27 -9.64 -11.28
C CYS A 306 -8.44 -8.49 -10.68
N GLY A 307 -8.75 -8.07 -9.45
CA GLY A 307 -8.04 -7.01 -8.74
C GLY A 307 -8.41 -5.60 -9.20
N LEU A 308 -9.65 -5.40 -9.64
CA LEU A 308 -10.13 -4.09 -10.10
C LEU A 308 -10.33 -3.12 -8.94
N TYR A 309 -11.00 -3.58 -7.88
CA TYR A 309 -11.41 -2.79 -6.71
C TYR A 309 -10.73 -3.24 -5.41
N ARG A 310 -10.73 -4.55 -5.13
CA ARG A 310 -10.02 -5.17 -4.00
C ARG A 310 -8.59 -5.51 -4.41
N GLY A 311 -7.66 -5.38 -3.47
CA GLY A 311 -6.27 -5.79 -3.72
C GLY A 311 -6.18 -7.28 -4.00
N ARG A 312 -5.40 -7.68 -5.02
CA ARG A 312 -5.18 -9.08 -5.37
C ARG A 312 -4.27 -9.74 -4.33
N LEU A 313 -4.77 -10.74 -3.62
CA LEU A 313 -3.99 -11.51 -2.66
C LEU A 313 -2.91 -12.32 -3.39
N ILE A 314 -1.66 -12.21 -2.94
CA ILE A 314 -0.51 -12.95 -3.49
C ILE A 314 0.15 -13.89 -2.47
N LEU A 315 -0.11 -13.70 -1.18
CA LEU A 315 0.49 -14.51 -0.12
C LEU A 315 -0.41 -14.63 1.11
N PRO A 316 -0.91 -15.82 1.46
CA PRO A 316 -1.47 -16.08 2.78
C PRO A 316 -0.71 -17.20 3.52
N TYR A 317 -0.09 -16.87 4.66
CA TYR A 317 0.43 -17.88 5.61
C TYR A 317 0.00 -17.55 7.03
N GLU A 318 -0.33 -18.58 7.79
CA GLU A 318 -0.76 -18.47 9.18
C GLU A 318 0.01 -19.47 10.04
N HIS A 319 0.60 -18.96 11.12
CA HIS A 319 1.27 -19.75 12.16
C HIS A 319 0.45 -19.68 13.43
N LEU A 320 -0.18 -20.80 13.78
CA LEU A 320 -0.80 -21.00 15.08
C LEU A 320 0.30 -21.49 16.03
N SER A 321 0.62 -20.71 17.06
CA SER A 321 1.66 -20.97 18.07
C SER A 321 1.77 -22.46 18.45
N ARG A 322 2.99 -23.01 18.44
CA ARG A 322 3.21 -24.46 18.52
C ARG A 322 3.03 -25.09 19.91
N HIS A 323 3.07 -24.30 20.98
CA HIS A 323 3.21 -24.82 22.36
C HIS A 323 1.90 -24.88 23.18
N GLN A 324 0.73 -25.02 22.55
CA GLN A 324 -0.54 -25.11 23.30
C GLN A 324 -0.70 -26.42 24.10
N ASN A 325 0.18 -27.40 23.89
CA ASN A 325 0.11 -28.74 24.50
C ASN A 325 1.09 -28.95 25.67
N GLU A 326 1.25 -27.98 26.58
CA GLU A 326 2.04 -28.18 27.81
C GLU A 326 1.18 -28.34 29.09
N LEU A 327 -0.13 -28.62 28.94
CA LEU A 327 -1.04 -28.95 30.06
C LEU A 327 -1.79 -30.28 29.86
N VAL A 328 -1.14 -31.27 29.25
CA VAL A 328 -1.55 -32.68 29.39
C VAL A 328 -0.34 -33.46 29.88
N ASP A 329 -0.04 -33.33 31.17
CA ASP A 329 0.28 -34.43 32.09
C ASP A 329 0.24 -33.96 33.54
#